data_AF-A0A538KGQ3-F1
#
_entry.id   AF-A0A538KGQ3-F1
#
_cell.length_a   1.000
_cell.length_b   1.000
_cell.length_c   1.000
_cell.angle_alpha   90.00
_cell.angle_beta   90.00
_cell.angle_gamma   90.00
#
_symmetry.space_group_name_H-M   'P 1'
#
loop_
_entity.id
_entity.type
_entity.pdbx_description
1 polymer ?
#
loop_
_entity_poly.entity_id
_entity_poly.type
_entity_poly.pdbx_seq_one_letter_code
_entity_poly.pdbx_strand_id
1 'polypeptide(L)'
;MLDDFDAAVGLDRLGSLHLNDSVEGLGSNRDRHANVGEGQLGDEGCAVFLSEPRFDGLPCVLETQGPDKTGPGAAEIAHAVALRERGLRARQR
;
A
#
# COMPACT_ATOMS: atom_id res chain seq x y z
N MET A 1 -7.70 -3.64 -12.39
CA MET A 1 -6.29 -3.30 -12.06
C MET A 1 -5.40 -4.52 -12.12
N LEU A 2 -5.47 -5.47 -11.16
CA LEU A 2 -4.53 -6.60 -11.17
C LEU A 2 -4.72 -7.56 -12.33
N ASP A 3 -5.95 -7.75 -12.80
CA ASP A 3 -6.20 -8.56 -14.00
C ASP A 3 -5.57 -7.90 -15.24
N ASP A 4 -5.60 -6.56 -15.32
CA ASP A 4 -4.95 -5.80 -16.38
C ASP A 4 -3.42 -5.89 -16.28
N PHE A 5 -2.87 -5.85 -15.06
CA PHE A 5 -1.44 -6.03 -14.81
C PHE A 5 -0.99 -7.45 -15.20
N ASP A 6 -1.74 -8.48 -14.81
CA ASP A 6 -1.43 -9.87 -15.14
C ASP A 6 -1.44 -10.09 -16.66
N ALA A 7 -2.42 -9.52 -17.36
CA ALA A 7 -2.50 -9.60 -18.82
C ALA A 7 -1.34 -8.86 -19.53
N ALA A 8 -0.87 -7.74 -18.98
CA ALA A 8 0.16 -6.91 -19.61
C ALA A 8 1.60 -7.30 -19.24
N VAL A 9 1.82 -7.76 -18.01
CA VAL A 9 3.15 -7.98 -17.41
C VAL A 9 3.31 -9.40 -16.89
N GLY A 10 2.28 -9.95 -16.25
CA GLY A 10 2.30 -11.25 -15.58
C GLY A 10 2.59 -11.15 -14.08
N LEU A 11 1.72 -11.74 -13.24
CA LEU A 11 1.89 -11.78 -11.78
C LEU A 11 3.08 -12.62 -11.33
N ASP A 12 3.54 -13.57 -12.15
CA ASP A 12 4.75 -14.36 -11.91
C ASP A 12 6.02 -13.49 -11.85
N ARG A 13 5.96 -12.26 -12.41
CA ARG A 13 7.06 -11.29 -12.40
C ARG A 13 6.98 -10.28 -11.27
N LEU A 14 5.89 -10.27 -10.50
CA LEU A 14 5.71 -9.34 -9.39
C LEU A 14 6.56 -9.79 -8.20
N GLY A 15 7.68 -9.10 -7.96
CA GLY A 15 8.65 -9.49 -6.93
C GLY A 15 8.56 -8.72 -5.61
N SER A 16 7.97 -7.52 -5.60
CA SER A 16 7.86 -6.67 -4.42
C SER A 16 6.72 -5.66 -4.54
N LEU A 17 6.33 -5.12 -3.40
CA LEU A 17 5.30 -4.08 -3.27
C LEU A 17 5.91 -2.89 -2.57
N HIS A 18 5.59 -1.69 -3.04
CA HIS A 18 5.87 -0.45 -2.32
C HIS A 18 4.51 0.16 -1.95
N LEU A 19 4.23 0.29 -0.66
CA LEU A 19 3.03 0.97 -0.19
C LEU A 19 3.40 2.38 0.26
N ASN A 20 2.91 3.36 -0.49
CA ASN A 20 2.98 4.76 -0.16
C ASN A 20 1.59 5.35 -0.33
N ASP A 21 1.11 6.11 0.64
CA ASP A 21 -0.06 6.96 0.40
C ASP A 21 0.37 8.14 -0.49
N SER A 22 -0.58 8.84 -1.11
CA SER A 22 -0.31 9.93 -2.04
C SER A 22 -0.77 11.25 -1.46
N VAL A 23 0.12 12.26 -1.44
CA VAL A 23 -0.30 13.64 -1.15
C VAL A 23 -1.22 14.16 -2.27
N GLU A 24 -1.00 13.70 -3.50
CA GLU A 24 -1.64 14.22 -4.70
C GLU A 24 -2.81 13.35 -5.17
N GLY A 25 -3.78 13.98 -5.84
CA GLY A 25 -4.92 13.27 -6.42
C GLY A 25 -4.55 12.34 -7.58
N LEU A 26 -5.47 11.41 -7.88
CA LEU A 26 -5.37 10.49 -9.01
C LEU A 26 -5.12 11.23 -10.33
N GLY A 27 -4.18 10.74 -11.12
CA GLY A 27 -3.84 11.32 -12.44
C GLY A 27 -2.98 12.58 -12.39
N SER A 28 -2.49 13.00 -11.22
CA SER A 28 -1.66 14.19 -11.07
C SER A 28 -0.26 14.09 -11.72
N ASN A 29 0.23 12.87 -11.97
CA ASN A 29 1.60 12.61 -12.45
C ASN A 29 2.67 13.22 -11.53
N ARG A 30 2.39 13.29 -10.22
CA ARG A 30 3.31 13.78 -9.20
C ARG A 30 3.62 12.65 -8.23
N ASP A 31 4.91 12.43 -8.01
CA ASP A 31 5.40 11.41 -7.09
C ASP A 31 5.68 12.03 -5.71
N ARG A 32 4.64 12.17 -4.89
CA ARG A 32 4.73 12.72 -3.53
C ARG A 32 4.07 11.78 -2.54
N HIS A 33 4.90 11.07 -1.79
CA HIS A 33 4.46 10.13 -0.76
C HIS A 33 3.92 10.86 0.47
N ALA A 34 2.77 10.41 0.95
CA ALA A 34 2.25 10.68 2.29
C ALA A 34 2.50 9.45 3.18
N ASN A 35 2.52 9.65 4.50
CA ASN A 35 2.54 8.53 5.43
C ASN A 35 1.28 7.67 5.25
N VAL A 36 1.37 6.40 5.63
CA VAL A 36 0.29 5.43 5.43
C VAL A 36 -1.02 5.91 6.08
N GLY A 37 -2.05 6.14 5.26
CA GLY A 37 -3.37 6.56 5.71
C GLY A 37 -3.58 8.08 5.81
N GLU A 38 -2.52 8.89 5.61
CA GLU A 38 -2.57 10.35 5.72
C GLU A 38 -2.74 11.07 4.37
N GLY A 39 -2.82 10.32 3.27
CA GLY A 39 -2.96 10.86 1.92
C GLY A 39 -4.34 10.63 1.29
N GLN A 40 -4.38 10.66 -0.03
CA GLN A 40 -5.59 10.52 -0.85
C GLN A 40 -6.08 9.07 -0.98
N LEU A 41 -5.20 8.07 -0.81
CA LEU A 41 -5.66 6.68 -0.69
C LEU A 41 -6.33 6.48 0.66
N GLY A 42 -5.75 7.11 1.69
CA GLY A 42 -6.18 7.01 3.05
C GLY A 42 -6.15 5.58 3.55
N ASP A 43 -6.70 5.44 4.73
CA ASP A 43 -6.78 4.20 5.49
C ASP A 43 -7.51 3.08 4.71
N GLU A 44 -8.58 3.43 4.00
CA GLU A 44 -9.40 2.49 3.24
C GLU A 44 -8.64 1.95 2.02
N GLY A 45 -8.06 2.83 1.19
CA GLY A 45 -7.30 2.42 0.02
C GLY A 45 -6.07 1.58 0.39
N CYS A 46 -5.34 1.99 1.42
CA CYS A 46 -4.21 1.23 1.96
C CYS A 46 -4.64 -0.16 2.44
N ALA A 47 -5.77 -0.29 3.14
CA ALA A 47 -6.29 -1.58 3.60
C ALA A 47 -6.70 -2.50 2.44
N VAL A 48 -7.33 -1.96 1.38
CA VAL A 48 -7.68 -2.73 0.18
C VAL A 48 -6.45 -3.30 -0.51
N PHE A 49 -5.41 -2.46 -0.69
CA PHE A 49 -4.13 -2.86 -1.30
C PHE A 49 -3.42 -3.94 -0.48
N LEU A 50 -3.23 -3.70 0.82
CA LEU A 50 -2.48 -4.61 1.70
C LEU A 50 -3.16 -5.97 1.95
N SER A 51 -4.46 -6.06 1.72
CA SER A 51 -5.25 -7.28 1.92
C SER A 51 -5.52 -8.07 0.65
N GLU A 52 -4.90 -7.69 -0.47
CA GLU A 52 -5.08 -8.39 -1.74
C GLU A 52 -4.42 -9.79 -1.70
N PRO A 53 -5.19 -10.89 -1.85
CA PRO A 53 -4.63 -12.24 -1.69
C PRO A 53 -3.50 -12.58 -2.66
N ARG A 54 -3.50 -11.99 -3.86
CA ARG A 54 -2.43 -12.19 -4.87
C ARG A 54 -1.08 -11.60 -4.46
N PHE A 55 -1.04 -10.80 -3.41
CA PHE A 55 0.17 -10.20 -2.86
C PHE A 55 0.80 -11.00 -1.72
N ASP A 56 0.14 -12.06 -1.24
CA ASP A 56 0.64 -12.84 -0.12
C ASP A 56 2.01 -13.46 -0.42
N GLY A 57 2.94 -13.31 0.53
CA GLY A 57 4.32 -13.77 0.39
C GLY A 57 5.27 -12.76 -0.25
N LEU A 58 4.78 -11.65 -0.82
CA LEU A 58 5.64 -10.61 -1.36
C LEU A 58 6.15 -9.65 -0.26
N PRO A 59 7.40 -9.19 -0.36
CA PRO A 59 7.89 -8.13 0.52
C PRO A 59 7.17 -6.81 0.21
N CYS A 60 6.77 -6.08 1.25
CA CYS A 60 6.16 -4.76 1.16
C CYS A 60 7.04 -3.72 1.85
N VAL A 61 7.45 -2.68 1.12
CA VAL A 61 8.32 -1.61 1.59
C VAL A 61 7.50 -0.33 1.74
N LEU A 62 7.71 0.40 2.84
CA LEU A 62 7.19 1.75 3.02
C LEU A 62 8.30 2.75 2.67
N GLU A 63 8.03 3.70 1.79
CA GLU A 63 8.99 4.74 1.36
C GLU A 63 8.50 6.13 1.81
N THR A 64 7.90 6.16 3.01
CA THR A 64 7.37 7.36 3.64
C THR A 64 8.44 8.07 4.46
N GLN A 65 8.25 9.37 4.74
CA GLN A 65 9.22 10.13 5.53
C GLN A 65 9.10 9.82 7.04
N GLY A 66 7.96 9.31 7.50
CA GLY A 66 7.64 9.19 8.92
C GLY A 66 7.50 10.58 9.59
N PRO A 67 7.11 10.62 10.88
CA PRO A 67 6.88 11.89 11.59
C PRO A 67 8.14 12.75 11.71
N ASP A 68 9.31 12.12 11.88
CA ASP A 68 10.58 12.81 12.13
C ASP A 68 11.45 12.97 10.86
N LYS A 69 10.91 12.61 9.69
CA LYS A 69 11.61 12.65 8.38
C LYS A 69 12.85 11.76 8.31
N THR A 70 12.88 10.69 9.09
CA THR A 70 13.96 9.70 9.12
C THR A 70 13.58 8.36 8.47
N GLY A 71 12.41 8.30 7.83
CA GLY A 71 11.84 7.07 7.28
C GLY A 71 10.72 6.48 8.16
N PRO A 72 10.10 5.38 7.71
CA PRO A 72 8.98 4.76 8.41
C PRO A 72 9.43 4.18 9.76
N GLY A 73 8.72 4.56 10.82
CA GLY A 73 8.96 4.04 12.17
C GLY A 73 8.15 2.77 12.45
N ALA A 74 8.45 2.12 13.58
CA ALA A 74 7.73 0.93 14.03
C ALA A 74 6.21 1.15 14.18
N ALA A 75 5.79 2.36 14.55
CA ALA A 75 4.37 2.73 14.66
C ALA A 75 3.65 2.71 13.31
N GLU A 76 4.29 3.20 12.25
CA GLU A 76 3.71 3.23 10.90
C GLU A 76 3.67 1.83 10.29
N ILE A 77 4.70 1.01 10.55
CA ILE A 77 4.69 -0.42 10.20
C ILE A 77 3.53 -1.13 10.91
N ALA A 78 3.35 -0.89 12.21
CA ALA A 78 2.24 -1.47 12.97
C ALA A 78 0.88 -1.01 12.43
N HIS A 79 0.76 0.24 12.00
CA HIS A 79 -0.45 0.75 11.34
C HIS A 79 -0.72 0.00 10.04
N ALA A 80 0.27 -0.14 9.16
CA ALA A 80 0.13 -0.92 7.92
C ALA A 80 -0.29 -2.38 8.20
N VAL A 81 0.27 -3.03 9.22
CA VAL A 81 -0.15 -4.38 9.63
C VAL A 81 -1.62 -4.40 10.07
N ALA A 82 -2.06 -3.43 10.88
CA ALA A 82 -3.45 -3.32 11.32
C ALA A 82 -4.40 -3.09 10.13
N LEU A 83 -3.98 -2.29 9.13
CA LEU A 83 -4.73 -2.08 7.89
C LEU A 83 -4.86 -3.36 7.07
N ARG A 84 -3.79 -4.15 6.94
CA ARG A 84 -3.84 -5.47 6.30
C ARG A 84 -4.88 -6.35 6.96
N GLU A 85 -4.84 -6.48 8.28
CA GLU A 85 -5.80 -7.30 9.02
C GLU A 85 -7.23 -6.79 8.84
N ARG A 86 -7.44 -5.48 8.86
CA ARG A 86 -8.75 -4.86 8.64
C ARG A 86 -9.28 -5.21 7.25
N GLY A 87 -8.45 -5.10 6.22
CA GLY A 87 -8.82 -5.47 4.85
C GLY A 87 -9.14 -6.95 4.71
N LEU A 88 -8.34 -7.84 5.32
CA LEU A 88 -8.60 -9.28 5.33
C LEU A 88 -9.95 -9.61 5.98
N ARG A 89 -10.28 -8.98 7.12
CA ARG A 89 -11.58 -9.14 7.77
C ARG A 89 -12.74 -8.64 6.91
N ALA A 90 -12.54 -7.55 6.17
CA ALA A 90 -13.56 -7.00 5.29
C ALA A 90 -13.87 -7.91 4.09
N ARG A 91 -12.86 -8.63 3.58
CA ARG A 91 -13.00 -9.57 2.44
C ARG A 91 -13.67 -10.90 2.80
N GLN A 92 -13.76 -11.24 4.09
CA GLN A 92 -14.41 -12.47 4.58
C GLN A 92 -15.91 -12.31 4.83
N ARG A 93 -16.47 -11.12 4.62
CA ARG A 93 -17.89 -10.80 4.75
C ARG A 93 -18.57 -10.80 3.39
#